data_AF-A0A2A3JQK5-F1
#
_entry.id   AF-A0A2A3JQK5-F1
#
_cell.length_a   1.000
_cell.length_b   1.000
_cell.length_c   1.000
_cell.angle_alpha   90.00
_cell.angle_beta   90.00
_cell.angle_gamma   90.00
#
_symmetry.space_group_name_H-M   'P 1'
#
loop_
_entity.id
_entity.type
_entity.pdbx_description
1 polymer ?
#
loop_
_entity_poly.entity_id
_entity_poly.type
_entity_poly.pdbx_seq_one_letter_code
_entity_poly.pdbx_strand_id
1 'polypeptide(L)'
;MTRKEAAEMRDPMQNPFAPEDSARHAIWEMLVPRDIDAFIGADWGMIEGDFLSENFIGMNGNFDPDPQNWTLSFASLEAYRDEWLRQAAEGQKTDYAEDQRAGIFRATKLEEIEIDGPVALVRKKFDGTIKRADGGE
;
A
#
# COMPACT_ATOMS: atom_id res chain seq x y z
N MET A 1 -15.54 16.94 -16.98
CA MET A 1 -14.98 15.76 -16.32
C MET A 1 -14.60 16.15 -14.91
N THR A 2 -15.24 15.54 -13.92
CA THR A 2 -14.95 15.73 -12.50
C THR A 2 -13.67 14.97 -12.11
N ARG A 3 -13.02 15.34 -11.00
CA ARG A 3 -11.88 14.57 -10.46
C ARG A 3 -12.22 13.09 -10.19
N LYS A 4 -13.49 12.78 -9.94
CA LYS A 4 -14.00 11.42 -9.72
C LYS A 4 -14.09 10.64 -11.03
N GLU A 5 -14.63 11.25 -12.08
CA GLU A 5 -14.71 10.64 -13.42
C GLU A 5 -13.32 10.39 -14.04
N ALA A 6 -12.36 11.29 -13.79
CA ALA A 6 -10.98 11.07 -14.23
C ALA A 6 -10.27 9.93 -13.46
N ALA A 7 -10.65 9.70 -12.19
CA ALA A 7 -10.12 8.60 -11.39
C ALA A 7 -10.72 7.24 -11.80
N GLU A 8 -11.98 7.20 -12.25
CA GLU A 8 -12.64 5.98 -12.75
C GLU A 8 -12.13 5.53 -14.14
N MET A 9 -11.47 6.42 -14.90
CA MET A 9 -10.94 6.13 -16.24
C MET A 9 -9.46 5.72 -16.27
N ARG A 10 -8.78 5.74 -15.13
CA ARG A 10 -7.33 5.50 -15.08
C ARG A 10 -7.01 4.01 -14.94
N ASP A 11 -5.98 3.55 -15.63
CA ASP A 11 -5.39 2.23 -15.39
C ASP A 11 -4.69 2.21 -14.02
N PRO A 12 -5.17 1.42 -13.03
CA PRO A 12 -4.56 1.34 -11.71
C PRO A 12 -3.14 0.75 -11.74
N MET A 13 -2.78 -0.01 -12.79
CA MET A 13 -1.44 -0.57 -12.96
C MET A 13 -0.43 0.41 -13.57
N GLN A 14 -0.90 1.55 -14.07
CA GLN A 14 -0.03 2.56 -14.67
C GLN A 14 0.37 3.62 -13.63
N ASN A 15 1.67 3.90 -13.53
CA ASN A 15 2.20 4.98 -12.69
C ASN A 15 1.57 6.34 -13.08
N PRO A 16 1.02 7.12 -12.12
CA PRO A 16 0.41 8.42 -12.43
C PRO A 16 1.44 9.49 -12.80
N PHE A 17 2.67 9.30 -12.34
CA PHE A 17 3.72 10.28 -12.42
C PHE A 17 4.56 9.97 -13.66
N ALA A 18 4.70 10.96 -14.53
CA ALA A 18 5.57 10.83 -15.69
C ALA A 18 7.03 10.61 -15.24
N PRO A 19 7.86 9.91 -16.03
CA PRO A 19 9.26 9.65 -15.67
C PRO A 19 10.08 10.92 -15.33
N GLU A 20 9.68 12.07 -15.87
CA GLU A 20 10.28 13.38 -15.58
C GLU A 20 10.02 13.85 -14.13
N ASP A 21 8.89 13.46 -13.53
CA ASP A 21 8.63 13.60 -12.08
C ASP A 21 9.28 12.42 -11.33
N SER A 22 10.60 12.33 -11.47
CA SER A 22 11.41 11.18 -11.07
C SER A 22 11.22 10.75 -9.60
N ALA A 23 11.09 11.71 -8.67
CA ALA A 23 10.92 11.41 -7.26
C ALA A 23 9.56 10.75 -6.98
N ARG A 24 8.46 11.35 -7.44
CA ARG A 24 7.12 10.77 -7.27
C ARG A 24 6.97 9.46 -8.03
N HIS A 25 7.55 9.38 -9.23
CA HIS A 25 7.58 8.18 -10.03
C HIS A 25 8.26 7.03 -9.28
N ALA A 26 9.47 7.23 -8.75
CA ALA A 26 10.21 6.22 -8.00
C ALA A 26 9.51 5.82 -6.70
N ILE A 27 8.94 6.78 -5.96
CA ILE A 27 8.15 6.52 -4.75
C ILE A 27 6.93 5.65 -5.08
N TRP A 28 6.25 5.92 -6.20
CA TRP A 28 5.12 5.10 -6.63
C TRP A 28 5.55 3.68 -7.01
N GLU A 29 6.63 3.50 -7.78
CA GLU A 29 7.17 2.17 -8.12
C GLU A 29 7.59 1.37 -6.88
N MET A 30 8.14 2.05 -5.87
CA MET A 30 8.51 1.47 -4.59
C MET A 30 7.28 1.02 -3.77
N LEU A 31 6.31 1.92 -3.58
CA LEU A 31 5.20 1.71 -2.66
C LEU A 31 3.96 1.06 -3.31
N VAL A 32 3.94 0.87 -4.64
CA VAL A 32 2.82 0.22 -5.33
C VAL A 32 3.24 -1.12 -5.92
N PRO A 33 3.85 -1.25 -7.12
CA PRO A 33 4.10 -2.56 -7.71
C PRO A 33 5.04 -3.42 -6.87
N ARG A 34 6.14 -2.87 -6.34
CA ARG A 34 7.09 -3.65 -5.54
C ARG A 34 6.49 -4.13 -4.21
N ASP A 35 5.83 -3.23 -3.47
CA ASP A 35 5.16 -3.57 -2.21
C ASP A 35 4.04 -4.61 -2.42
N ILE A 36 3.25 -4.48 -3.49
CA ILE A 36 2.20 -5.45 -3.83
C ILE A 36 2.80 -6.81 -4.17
N ASP A 37 3.83 -6.84 -5.00
CA ASP A 37 4.49 -8.09 -5.42
C ASP A 37 5.18 -8.78 -4.24
N ALA A 38 5.82 -7.99 -3.36
CA ALA A 38 6.39 -8.46 -2.10
C ALA A 38 5.32 -9.07 -1.19
N PHE A 39 4.19 -8.39 -0.99
CA PHE A 39 3.11 -8.88 -0.13
C PHE A 39 2.49 -10.17 -0.64
N ILE A 40 2.19 -10.26 -1.93
CA ILE A 40 1.65 -11.49 -2.55
C ILE A 40 2.67 -12.63 -2.45
N GLY A 41 3.95 -12.33 -2.64
CA GLY A 41 5.05 -13.29 -2.49
C GLY A 41 5.36 -13.68 -1.04
N ALA A 42 4.82 -12.95 -0.06
CA ALA A 42 5.27 -12.99 1.33
C ALA A 42 6.80 -12.80 1.45
N ASP A 43 7.38 -11.96 0.59
CA ASP A 43 8.82 -11.74 0.47
C ASP A 43 9.22 -10.38 1.05
N TRP A 44 9.50 -10.37 2.35
CA TRP A 44 9.97 -9.17 3.05
C TRP A 44 11.29 -8.62 2.47
N GLY A 45 12.15 -9.50 1.94
CA GLY A 45 13.47 -9.11 1.42
C GLY A 45 13.39 -8.16 0.23
N MET A 46 12.25 -8.15 -0.49
CA MET A 46 12.01 -7.20 -1.59
C MET A 46 11.86 -5.74 -1.13
N ILE A 47 11.40 -5.51 0.10
CA ILE A 47 11.05 -4.18 0.62
C ILE A 47 11.79 -3.79 1.90
N GLU A 48 12.57 -4.69 2.50
CA GLU A 48 13.24 -4.40 3.78
C GLU A 48 14.15 -3.16 3.73
N GLY A 49 14.75 -2.90 2.56
CA GLY A 49 15.60 -1.73 2.31
C GLY A 49 14.84 -0.41 2.14
N ASP A 50 13.50 -0.46 2.02
CA ASP A 50 12.65 0.74 1.90
C ASP A 50 12.28 1.34 3.27
N PHE A 51 12.64 0.66 4.37
CA PHE A 51 12.39 1.10 5.74
C PHE A 51 13.65 1.62 6.43
N LEU A 52 13.50 2.72 7.16
CA LEU A 52 14.46 3.13 8.18
C LEU A 52 14.02 2.53 9.51
N SER A 53 14.77 1.54 10.01
CA SER A 53 14.49 0.94 11.32
C SER A 53 14.60 1.96 12.45
N GLU A 54 15.54 2.90 12.31
CA GLU A 54 15.73 4.01 13.23
C GLU A 54 14.51 4.95 13.15
N ASN A 55 13.76 5.03 14.26
CA ASN A 55 12.53 5.82 14.42
C ASN A 55 11.30 5.28 13.68
N PHE A 56 11.28 4.01 13.28
CA PHE A 56 10.05 3.40 12.78
C PHE A 56 8.96 3.39 13.86
N ILE A 57 7.76 3.83 13.49
CA ILE A 57 6.54 3.64 14.28
C ILE A 57 5.40 3.22 13.35
N GLY A 58 4.57 2.30 13.82
CA GLY A 58 3.33 1.92 13.16
C GLY A 58 2.13 2.35 14.00
N MET A 59 1.22 3.11 13.40
CA MET A 59 -0.03 3.53 14.02
C MET A 59 -1.21 2.82 13.36
N ASN A 60 -2.22 2.47 14.15
CA ASN A 60 -3.49 1.99 13.63
C ASN A 60 -4.54 3.10 13.76
N GLY A 61 -5.15 3.42 12.62
CA GLY A 61 -6.23 4.38 12.53
C GLY A 61 -7.55 3.90 13.12
N ASN A 62 -7.65 2.62 13.50
CA ASN A 62 -8.83 2.01 14.14
C ASN A 62 -10.13 2.16 13.33
N PHE A 63 -10.01 2.32 12.00
CA PHE A 63 -11.13 2.68 11.11
C PHE A 63 -11.85 3.98 11.54
N ASP A 64 -11.16 4.86 12.27
CA ASP A 64 -11.68 6.11 12.82
C ASP A 64 -11.06 7.32 12.08
N PRO A 65 -11.87 8.26 11.58
CA PRO A 65 -11.38 9.45 10.90
C PRO A 65 -10.74 10.49 11.84
N ASP A 66 -10.96 10.41 13.16
CA ASP A 66 -10.35 11.31 14.15
C ASP A 66 -8.95 10.80 14.55
N PRO A 67 -7.87 11.53 14.23
CA PRO A 67 -6.51 11.13 14.60
C PRO A 67 -6.29 11.00 16.11
N GLN A 68 -7.14 11.58 16.95
CA GLN A 68 -7.05 11.41 18.41
C GLN A 68 -7.39 9.99 18.87
N ASN A 69 -8.14 9.23 18.05
CA ASN A 69 -8.51 7.84 18.34
C ASN A 69 -7.50 6.84 17.77
N TRP A 70 -6.44 7.31 17.11
CA TRP A 70 -5.41 6.44 16.57
C TRP A 70 -4.48 5.95 17.67
N THR A 71 -4.01 4.72 17.54
CA THR A 71 -3.20 4.05 18.57
C THR A 71 -1.86 3.60 18.01
N LEU A 72 -0.84 3.59 18.87
CA LEU A 72 0.45 2.98 18.54
C LEU A 72 0.28 1.46 18.48
N SER A 73 0.53 0.87 17.31
CA SER A 73 0.47 -0.59 17.10
C SER A 73 1.85 -1.23 17.13
N PHE A 74 2.84 -0.57 16.53
CA PHE A 74 4.19 -1.10 16.40
C PHE A 74 5.19 -0.05 16.85
N ALA A 75 5.97 -0.39 17.88
CA ALA A 75 7.06 0.44 18.36
C ALA A 75 8.41 0.11 17.69
N SER A 76 8.46 -0.90 16.81
CA SER A 76 9.66 -1.28 16.07
C SER A 76 9.31 -1.88 14.70
N LEU A 77 10.29 -1.82 13.79
CA LEU A 77 10.17 -2.39 12.45
C LEU A 77 10.05 -3.92 12.50
N GLU A 78 10.71 -4.60 13.45
CA GLU A 78 10.60 -6.06 13.54
C GLU A 78 9.18 -6.50 13.88
N ALA A 79 8.52 -5.81 14.82
CA ALA A 79 7.15 -6.13 15.19
C ALA A 79 6.17 -5.91 14.02
N TYR A 80 6.38 -4.84 13.24
CA TYR A 80 5.61 -4.60 12.02
C TYR A 80 5.86 -5.68 10.96
N ARG A 81 7.13 -6.02 10.70
CA ARG A 81 7.52 -7.07 9.75
C ARG A 81 6.85 -8.40 10.08
N ASP A 82 6.92 -8.82 11.34
CA ASP A 82 6.40 -10.12 11.76
C ASP A 82 4.88 -10.21 11.54
N GLU A 83 4.15 -9.12 11.81
CA GLU A 83 2.73 -9.03 11.52
C GLU A 83 2.44 -8.96 10.01
N TRP A 84 3.21 -8.18 9.26
CA TRP A 84 3.10 -8.09 7.80
C TRP A 84 3.28 -9.48 7.15
N LEU A 85 4.29 -10.25 7.58
CA LEU A 85 4.54 -11.61 7.11
C LEU A 85 3.41 -12.58 7.50
N ARG A 86 2.86 -12.45 8.71
CA ARG A 86 1.69 -13.24 9.14
C ARG A 86 0.50 -12.98 8.21
N GLN A 87 0.19 -11.72 7.91
CA GLN A 87 -0.91 -11.35 7.02
C GLN A 87 -0.67 -11.79 5.58
N ALA A 88 0.54 -11.62 5.06
CA ALA A 88 0.92 -12.09 3.73
C ALA A 88 0.73 -13.61 3.59
N ALA A 89 1.18 -14.38 4.58
CA ALA A 89 1.01 -15.84 4.63
C ALA A 89 -0.47 -16.27 4.77
N GLU A 90 -1.33 -15.46 5.39
CA GLU A 90 -2.78 -15.68 5.41
C GLU A 90 -3.43 -15.36 4.07
N GLY A 91 -3.01 -14.27 3.42
CA GLY A 91 -3.41 -13.93 2.06
C GLY A 91 -3.11 -15.04 1.07
N GLN A 92 -1.94 -15.66 1.14
CA GLN A 92 -1.56 -16.80 0.29
C GLN A 92 -2.44 -18.05 0.48
N LYS A 93 -3.12 -18.17 1.62
CA LYS A 93 -4.06 -19.28 1.91
C LYS A 93 -5.49 -18.96 1.50
N THR A 94 -5.77 -17.72 1.08
CA THR A 94 -7.11 -17.29 0.71
C THR A 94 -7.38 -17.68 -0.74
N ASP A 95 -8.47 -18.41 -0.96
CA ASP A 95 -8.96 -18.68 -2.31
C ASP A 95 -9.71 -17.44 -2.82
N TYR A 96 -9.10 -16.73 -3.77
CA TYR A 96 -9.71 -15.56 -4.43
C TYR A 96 -10.53 -15.98 -5.65
N ALA A 97 -11.64 -15.28 -5.87
CA ALA A 97 -12.50 -15.43 -7.04
C ALA A 97 -12.03 -14.59 -8.25
N GLU A 98 -10.96 -13.82 -8.07
CA GLU A 98 -10.35 -12.97 -9.09
C GLU A 98 -8.82 -12.96 -8.93
N ASP A 99 -8.11 -12.36 -9.89
CA ASP A 99 -6.66 -12.19 -9.80
C ASP A 99 -6.33 -11.27 -8.62
N GLN A 100 -5.69 -11.82 -7.59
CA GLN A 100 -5.37 -11.12 -6.35
C GLN A 100 -4.54 -9.86 -6.62
N ARG A 101 -3.54 -9.95 -7.50
CA ARG A 101 -2.66 -8.84 -7.86
C ARG A 101 -3.45 -7.69 -8.46
N ALA A 102 -4.23 -7.95 -9.51
CA ALA A 102 -5.09 -6.96 -10.14
C ALA A 102 -6.12 -6.37 -9.17
N GLY A 103 -6.66 -7.19 -8.25
CA GLY A 103 -7.54 -6.74 -7.18
C GLY A 103 -6.87 -5.73 -6.25
N ILE A 104 -5.65 -6.02 -5.76
CA ILE A 104 -4.89 -5.10 -4.91
C ILE A 104 -4.54 -3.81 -5.66
N PHE A 105 -4.11 -3.90 -6.93
CA PHE A 105 -3.86 -2.71 -7.76
C PHE A 105 -5.10 -1.84 -7.88
N ARG A 106 -6.26 -2.43 -8.22
CA ARG A 106 -7.53 -1.73 -8.34
C ARG A 106 -7.93 -1.04 -7.04
N ALA A 107 -7.70 -1.67 -5.89
CA ALA A 107 -7.98 -1.10 -4.58
C ALA A 107 -6.94 -0.05 -4.14
N THR A 108 -5.76 0.01 -4.75
CA THR A 108 -4.66 0.88 -4.31
C THR A 108 -4.69 2.23 -4.99
N LYS A 109 -4.62 3.30 -4.19
CA LYS A 109 -4.49 4.68 -4.67
C LYS A 109 -3.31 5.39 -3.99
N LEU A 110 -2.38 5.89 -4.80
CA LEU A 110 -1.22 6.67 -4.35
C LEU A 110 -0.97 7.79 -5.36
N GLU A 111 -1.51 8.98 -5.06
CA GLU A 111 -1.45 10.17 -5.94
C GLU A 111 -1.04 11.44 -5.17
N GLU A 112 -1.22 11.43 -3.85
CA GLU A 112 -0.92 12.54 -2.97
C GLU A 112 0.48 12.33 -2.36
N ILE A 113 1.49 12.88 -3.03
CA ILE A 113 2.89 12.89 -2.56
C ILE A 113 3.34 14.35 -2.42
N GLU A 114 3.59 14.76 -1.18
CA GLU A 114 4.24 16.02 -0.84
C GLU A 114 5.76 15.78 -0.76
N ILE A 115 6.55 16.68 -1.35
CA ILE A 115 8.01 16.62 -1.33
C ILE A 115 8.53 17.96 -0.82
N ASP A 116 9.38 17.92 0.19
CA ASP A 116 10.14 19.05 0.70
C ASP A 116 11.61 18.65 0.88
N GLY A 117 12.45 19.12 -0.04
CA GLY A 117 13.86 18.75 -0.10
C GLY A 117 14.04 17.22 -0.19
N PRO A 118 14.74 16.58 0.78
CA PRO A 118 14.97 15.14 0.77
C PRO A 118 13.83 14.32 1.42
N VAL A 119 12.76 14.97 1.89
CA VAL A 119 11.67 14.30 2.62
C VAL A 119 10.41 14.28 1.77
N ALA A 120 9.68 13.16 1.83
CA ALA A 120 8.37 13.03 1.22
C ALA A 120 7.33 12.54 2.24
N LEU A 121 6.12 13.09 2.16
CA LEU A 121 4.93 12.54 2.82
C LEU A 121 4.04 11.90 1.76
N VAL A 122 3.77 10.61 1.94
CA VAL A 122 3.02 9.79 0.99
C VAL A 122 1.70 9.34 1.60
N ARG A 123 0.60 9.44 0.84
CA ARG A 123 -0.71 8.91 1.23
C ARG A 123 -1.12 7.77 0.30
N LYS A 124 -0.73 6.55 0.65
CA LYS A 124 -1.24 5.32 0.04
C LYS A 124 -2.57 4.96 0.71
N LYS A 125 -3.60 4.76 -0.09
CA LYS A 125 -4.96 4.41 0.35
C LYS A 125 -5.35 3.08 -0.29
N PHE A 126 -6.05 2.24 0.47
CA PHE A 126 -6.73 1.07 -0.06
C PHE A 126 -8.24 1.37 -0.01
N ASP A 127 -8.85 1.56 -1.17
CA ASP A 127 -10.27 1.89 -1.35
C ASP A 127 -10.85 0.94 -2.41
N GLY A 128 -11.35 -0.20 -1.94
CA GLY A 128 -11.87 -1.26 -2.79
C GLY A 128 -11.94 -2.60 -2.06
N THR A 129 -12.43 -3.60 -2.77
CA THR A 129 -12.58 -4.96 -2.25
C THR A 129 -12.01 -5.97 -3.23
N ILE A 130 -11.63 -7.14 -2.71
CA ILE A 130 -11.10 -8.27 -3.49
C ILE A 130 -12.01 -9.47 -3.22
N LYS A 131 -12.59 -10.02 -4.27
CA LYS A 131 -13.57 -11.10 -4.13
C LYS A 131 -12.91 -12.41 -3.73
N ARG A 132 -13.47 -13.05 -2.71
CA ARG A 132 -13.10 -14.40 -2.26
C ARG A 132 -14.01 -15.45 -2.90
N ALA A 133 -13.49 -16.66 -3.07
CA ALA A 133 -14.21 -17.77 -3.70
C ALA A 133 -15.44 -18.23 -2.89
N ASP A 134 -15.43 -17.99 -1.57
CA ASP A 134 -16.56 -18.25 -0.67
C ASP A 134 -17.69 -17.21 -0.77
N GLY A 135 -17.54 -16.20 -1.64
CA GLY A 135 -18.49 -15.11 -1.82
C GLY A 135 -18.27 -13.92 -0.89
N GLY A 136 -17.23 -13.96 -0.04
CA GLY A 136 -16.81 -12.83 0.77
C GLY A 136 -15.99 -11.79 -0.02
N GLU A 137 -15.70 -10.68 0.67
CA GLU A 137 -14.83 -9.58 0.23
C GLU A 137 -13.80 -9.29 1.33
#